data_AF-R4X9P8-F1
#
_entry.id   AF-R4X9P8-F1
#
_cell.length_a   1.000
_cell.length_b   1.000
_cell.length_c   1.000
_cell.angle_alpha   90.00
_cell.angle_beta   90.00
_cell.angle_gamma   90.00
#
_symmetry.space_group_name_H-M   'P 1'
#
loop_
_entity.id
_entity.type
_entity.pdbx_description
1 polymer ?
#
loop_
_entity_poly.entity_id
_entity_poly.type
_entity_poly.pdbx_seq_one_letter_code
_entity_poly.pdbx_strand_id
1 'polypeptide(L)'
;MLLRSYFEIIEGRMQGDIRHKVAQAIRDKKVGKDSLTELQRATKERLVYDAQAGDIVLGRHTYKEYIRGFHEGYLGPTSEPEAITSIMNPHMPGDPITEAPLVDESLVNTDPSPPEPPVEKTDEEIKAEIDAIKAKIPSSPPSYILPDEYAAAQLNTNPPTTSFTYVPMQHLLGFLNTPWRIYRFLNRRSLAEDMCRATTAAVLASHTRTFDETRDLEYGIDEQMDWPKKNRQKEDGVWVESITTDRRVVEALQVYQYEEPVTAGEQQASGEASTA
;
A
#
# COMPACT_ATOMS: atom_id res chain seq x y z
N MET A 1 2.98 9.52 -35.12
CA MET A 1 3.69 9.78 -33.83
C MET A 1 3.45 8.57 -32.95
N LEU A 2 4.48 7.87 -32.48
CA LEU A 2 4.29 6.70 -31.61
C LEU A 2 4.25 7.17 -30.15
N LEU A 3 3.06 7.15 -29.55
CA LEU A 3 2.89 7.29 -28.11
C LEU A 3 3.62 6.12 -27.43
N ARG A 4 4.65 6.44 -26.63
CA ARG A 4 5.37 5.48 -25.80
C ARG A 4 4.88 5.60 -24.36
N SER A 5 3.70 5.03 -24.09
CA SER A 5 3.21 4.89 -22.72
C SER A 5 4.21 4.05 -21.91
N TYR A 6 4.82 4.66 -20.89
CA TYR A 6 5.67 3.98 -19.93
C TYR A 6 4.87 3.63 -18.69
N PHE A 7 5.16 2.48 -18.08
CA PHE A 7 4.56 2.04 -16.82
C PHE A 7 5.64 1.44 -15.92
N GLU A 8 5.44 1.56 -14.60
CA GLU A 8 6.26 0.92 -13.58
C GLU A 8 5.43 -0.17 -12.90
N ILE A 9 6.01 -1.36 -12.67
CA ILE A 9 5.34 -2.45 -11.97
C ILE A 9 5.80 -2.47 -10.52
N ILE A 10 4.90 -2.14 -9.59
CA ILE A 10 5.13 -2.23 -8.16
C ILE A 10 4.60 -3.58 -7.66
N GLU A 11 5.46 -4.60 -7.57
CA GLU A 11 5.10 -5.88 -6.96
C GLU A 11 5.17 -5.84 -5.42
N GLY A 12 4.27 -6.58 -4.76
CA GLY A 12 4.31 -6.89 -3.33
C GLY A 12 4.28 -8.40 -3.13
N ARG A 13 5.11 -8.92 -2.24
CA ARG A 13 5.23 -10.37 -1.98
C ARG A 13 4.57 -10.76 -0.68
N MET A 14 4.59 -9.86 0.29
CA MET A 14 4.02 -10.02 1.63
C MET A 14 3.16 -8.81 2.03
N GLN A 15 2.37 -9.02 3.07
CA GLN A 15 1.39 -8.05 3.57
C GLN A 15 2.10 -6.82 4.13
N GLY A 16 1.80 -5.65 3.56
CA GLY A 16 2.40 -4.35 3.91
C GLY A 16 3.41 -3.82 2.89
N ASP A 17 3.83 -4.63 1.91
CA ASP A 17 4.83 -4.25 0.91
C ASP A 17 4.34 -3.12 -0.01
N ILE A 18 3.10 -3.20 -0.48
CA ILE A 18 2.51 -2.18 -1.36
C ILE A 18 2.24 -0.94 -0.54
N ARG A 19 1.70 -1.09 0.67
CA ARG A 19 1.46 0.02 1.61
C ARG A 19 2.75 0.80 1.87
N HIS A 20 3.85 0.11 2.18
CA HIS A 20 5.14 0.74 2.40
C HIS A 20 5.69 1.42 1.14
N LYS A 21 5.68 0.73 -0.01
CA LYS A 21 6.20 1.30 -1.27
C LYS A 21 5.44 2.55 -1.72
N VAL A 22 4.12 2.56 -1.59
CA VAL A 22 3.30 3.76 -1.88
C VAL A 22 3.61 4.89 -0.89
N ALA A 23 3.68 4.59 0.41
CA ALA A 23 4.00 5.59 1.42
C ALA A 23 5.41 6.19 1.23
N GLN A 24 6.41 5.34 0.97
CA GLN A 24 7.79 5.75 0.68
C GLN A 24 7.87 6.58 -0.60
N ALA A 25 7.21 6.18 -1.69
CA ALA A 25 7.20 6.95 -2.94
C ALA A 25 6.58 8.35 -2.76
N ILE A 26 5.60 8.51 -1.86
CA ILE A 26 5.03 9.82 -1.51
C ILE A 26 6.01 10.65 -0.65
N ARG A 27 6.70 10.03 0.32
CA ARG A 27 7.75 10.69 1.13
C ARG A 27 8.94 11.15 0.27
N ASP A 28 9.42 10.29 -0.62
CA ASP A 28 10.48 10.60 -1.58
C ASP A 28 10.09 11.77 -2.50
N LYS A 29 8.85 11.77 -3.02
CA LYS A 29 8.27 12.90 -3.78
C LYS A 29 8.22 14.21 -2.97
N LYS A 30 7.81 14.16 -1.69
CA LYS A 30 7.79 15.33 -0.78
C LYS A 30 9.20 15.90 -0.54
N VAL A 31 10.22 15.05 -0.41
CA VAL A 31 11.62 15.46 -0.17
C VAL A 31 12.34 15.86 -1.47
N GLY A 32 11.81 15.51 -2.64
CA GLY A 32 12.49 15.66 -3.93
C GLY A 32 13.61 14.64 -4.14
N LYS A 33 13.59 13.51 -3.41
CA LYS A 33 14.63 12.48 -3.43
C LYS A 33 14.25 11.38 -4.42
N ASP A 34 14.86 11.38 -5.59
CA ASP A 34 14.72 10.26 -6.54
C ASP A 34 15.50 9.03 -6.04
N SER A 35 14.81 8.12 -5.35
CA SER A 35 15.31 6.82 -4.86
C SER A 35 15.60 5.79 -5.96
N LEU A 36 15.45 6.19 -7.23
CA LEU A 36 15.72 5.42 -8.43
C LEU A 36 17.22 5.16 -8.63
N THR A 37 17.56 3.91 -8.96
CA THR A 37 18.89 3.46 -9.39
C THR A 37 19.37 4.26 -10.62
N GLU A 38 20.68 4.43 -10.81
CA GLU A 38 21.24 5.15 -11.97
C GLU A 38 20.69 4.67 -13.32
N LEU A 39 20.50 3.36 -13.51
CA LEU A 39 19.87 2.79 -14.71
C LEU A 39 18.39 3.18 -14.86
N GLN A 40 17.63 3.25 -13.76
CA GLN A 40 16.25 3.72 -13.76
C GLN A 40 16.19 5.22 -14.06
N ARG A 41 17.09 6.02 -13.48
CA ARG A 41 17.19 7.47 -13.74
C ARG A 41 17.57 7.77 -15.19
N ALA A 42 18.60 7.12 -15.72
CA ALA A 42 19.01 7.24 -17.13
C ALA A 42 17.95 6.70 -18.12
N THR A 43 16.99 5.90 -17.65
CA THR A 43 15.80 5.50 -18.41
C THR A 43 14.71 6.58 -18.32
N LYS A 44 14.38 7.06 -17.12
CA LYS A 44 13.44 8.14 -16.83
C LYS A 44 13.79 9.44 -17.58
N GLU A 45 15.05 9.84 -17.59
CA GLU A 45 15.57 11.01 -18.33
C GLU A 45 15.42 10.89 -19.86
N ARG A 46 15.25 9.67 -20.40
CA ARG A 46 15.02 9.40 -21.83
C ARG A 46 13.54 9.24 -22.19
N LEU A 47 12.63 9.39 -21.21
CA LEU A 47 11.20 9.21 -21.38
C LEU A 47 10.48 10.55 -21.27
N VAL A 48 9.66 10.85 -22.28
CA VAL A 48 8.66 11.92 -22.17
C VAL A 48 7.47 11.31 -21.44
N TYR A 49 7.32 11.65 -20.16
CA TYR A 49 6.12 11.34 -19.39
C TYR A 49 4.99 12.26 -19.84
N ASP A 50 3.79 11.72 -19.96
CA ASP A 50 2.58 12.55 -20.02
C ASP A 50 2.32 13.17 -18.64
N ALA A 51 1.67 14.33 -18.60
CA ALA A 51 1.27 14.97 -17.35
C ALA A 51 0.13 14.20 -16.65
N GLN A 52 -0.69 13.47 -17.40
CA GLN A 52 -1.74 12.60 -16.85
C GLN A 52 -1.17 11.22 -16.47
N ALA A 53 -0.37 11.19 -15.40
CA ALA A 53 0.02 9.94 -14.73
C ALA A 53 -1.08 9.45 -13.77
N GLY A 54 -1.22 8.14 -13.63
CA GLY A 54 -2.18 7.52 -12.71
C GLY A 54 -1.94 6.03 -12.48
N ASP A 55 -2.49 5.51 -11.38
CA ASP A 55 -2.17 4.18 -10.86
C ASP A 55 -3.20 3.11 -11.27
N ILE A 56 -2.75 1.90 -11.63
CA ILE A 56 -3.63 0.75 -11.92
C ILE A 56 -3.49 -0.27 -10.79
N VAL A 57 -4.53 -0.38 -9.96
CA VAL A 57 -4.49 -1.15 -8.70
C VAL A 57 -5.18 -2.51 -8.89
N LEU A 58 -4.38 -3.58 -8.85
CA LEU A 58 -4.83 -4.94 -9.18
C LEU A 58 -5.27 -5.73 -7.94
N GLY A 59 -6.57 -5.97 -7.78
CA GLY A 59 -7.14 -6.83 -6.72
C GLY A 59 -7.25 -6.19 -5.34
N ARG A 60 -8.20 -6.69 -4.53
CA ARG A 60 -8.63 -6.12 -3.24
C ARG A 60 -7.51 -6.00 -2.21
N HIS A 61 -6.57 -6.93 -2.20
CA HIS A 61 -5.45 -6.94 -1.25
C HIS A 61 -4.50 -5.76 -1.51
N THR A 62 -4.08 -5.58 -2.78
CA THR A 62 -3.34 -4.42 -3.27
C THR A 62 -4.10 -3.13 -3.01
N TYR A 63 -5.43 -3.12 -3.20
CA TYR A 63 -6.25 -1.93 -2.98
C TYR A 63 -6.33 -1.49 -1.50
N LYS A 64 -6.54 -2.42 -0.56
CA LYS A 64 -6.48 -2.12 0.89
C LYS A 64 -5.11 -1.57 1.30
N GLU A 65 -4.03 -2.11 0.73
CA GLU A 65 -2.68 -1.60 0.98
C GLU A 65 -2.39 -0.25 0.30
N TYR A 66 -2.85 -0.04 -0.94
CA TYR A 66 -2.67 1.21 -1.68
C TYR A 66 -3.31 2.38 -0.94
N ILE A 67 -4.58 2.26 -0.56
CA ILE A 67 -5.29 3.32 0.17
C ILE A 67 -4.61 3.60 1.52
N ARG A 68 -4.23 2.57 2.29
CA ARG A 68 -3.52 2.75 3.57
C ARG A 68 -2.14 3.39 3.38
N GLY A 69 -1.39 2.99 2.35
CA GLY A 69 -0.08 3.56 2.01
C GLY A 69 -0.15 5.01 1.53
N PHE A 70 -1.22 5.36 0.81
CA PHE A 70 -1.50 6.73 0.38
C PHE A 70 -1.72 7.64 1.61
N HIS A 71 -2.53 7.21 2.57
CA HIS A 71 -2.72 7.92 3.84
C HIS A 71 -1.44 7.99 4.68
N GLU A 72 -0.71 6.87 4.82
CA GLU A 72 0.54 6.79 5.58
C GLU A 72 1.66 7.65 4.96
N GLY A 73 1.64 7.85 3.63
CA GLY A 73 2.56 8.75 2.93
C GLY A 73 2.24 10.23 3.10
N TYR A 74 0.95 10.62 3.14
CA TYR A 74 0.56 12.03 3.31
C TYR A 74 0.49 12.49 4.76
N LEU A 75 -0.08 11.69 5.66
CA LEU A 75 -0.28 12.01 7.09
C LEU A 75 0.88 11.55 8.00
N GLY A 76 1.61 10.51 7.60
CA GLY A 76 2.74 10.00 8.38
C GLY A 76 3.98 10.91 8.29
N PRO A 77 4.98 10.69 9.18
CA PRO A 77 6.21 11.46 9.18
C PRO A 77 7.00 11.29 7.87
N THR A 78 7.74 12.35 7.52
CA THR A 78 8.51 12.42 6.27
C THR A 78 9.80 11.58 6.33
N SER A 79 10.46 11.56 7.48
CA SER A 79 11.57 10.66 7.79
C SER A 79 11.06 9.36 8.43
N GLU A 80 11.84 8.29 8.33
CA GLU A 80 11.61 7.05 9.07
C GLU A 80 11.74 7.31 10.59
N PRO A 81 10.77 6.87 11.43
CA PRO A 81 10.91 6.92 12.88
C PRO A 81 11.99 5.96 13.39
N GLU A 82 12.82 6.41 14.33
CA GLU A 82 13.92 5.63 14.92
C GLU A 82 13.45 4.29 15.51
N ALA A 83 12.25 4.26 16.09
CA ALA A 83 11.62 3.05 16.60
C ALA A 83 11.40 1.97 15.51
N ILE A 84 11.14 2.40 14.27
CA ILE A 84 10.94 1.51 13.12
C ILE A 84 12.29 1.03 12.57
N THR A 85 13.28 1.92 12.49
CA THR A 85 14.66 1.55 12.13
C THR A 85 15.23 0.53 13.11
N SER A 86 14.95 0.65 14.41
CA SER A 86 15.34 -0.29 15.46
C SER A 86 14.67 -1.67 15.31
N ILE A 87 13.40 -1.71 14.88
CA ILE A 87 12.68 -2.98 14.58
C ILE A 87 13.23 -3.67 13.32
N MET A 88 13.64 -2.90 12.32
CA MET A 88 14.15 -3.42 11.04
C MET A 88 15.63 -3.84 11.11
N ASN A 89 16.44 -3.07 11.82
CA ASN A 89 17.88 -3.29 12.03
C ASN A 89 18.18 -3.48 13.54
N PRO A 90 17.72 -4.57 14.17
CA PRO A 90 18.10 -4.88 15.54
C PRO A 90 19.62 -5.15 15.61
N HIS A 91 20.30 -4.45 16.52
CA HIS A 91 21.73 -4.57 16.78
C HIS A 91 22.12 -6.03 17.04
N MET A 92 23.10 -6.56 16.30
CA MET A 92 23.51 -7.95 16.43
C MET A 92 24.63 -8.09 17.48
N PRO A 93 24.68 -9.21 18.24
CA PRO A 93 25.77 -9.46 19.17
C PRO A 93 27.09 -9.63 18.39
N GLY A 94 27.88 -8.57 18.33
CA GLY A 94 29.16 -8.52 17.60
C GLY A 94 29.42 -7.19 16.86
N ASP A 95 28.42 -6.34 16.67
CA ASP A 95 28.61 -5.01 16.09
C ASP A 95 29.45 -4.10 17.02
N PRO A 96 30.38 -3.28 16.50
CA PRO A 96 31.23 -2.42 17.33
C PRO A 96 30.43 -1.29 17.97
N ILE A 97 30.33 -1.30 19.30
CA ILE A 97 29.63 -0.29 20.10
C ILE A 97 30.25 1.08 19.86
N THR A 98 29.59 1.91 19.05
CA THR A 98 29.93 3.31 18.88
C THR A 98 29.16 4.11 19.92
N GLU A 99 29.77 4.35 21.07
CA GLU A 99 29.14 5.08 22.16
C GLU A 99 28.77 6.52 21.74
N ALA A 100 27.51 6.88 21.98
CA ALA A 100 27.05 8.26 22.06
C ALA A 100 26.09 8.37 23.27
N PRO A 101 26.38 9.21 24.28
CA PRO A 101 25.67 9.18 25.55
C PRO A 101 24.47 10.12 25.60
N LEU A 102 23.48 9.79 26.43
CA LEU A 102 22.68 10.78 27.17
C LEU A 102 22.10 10.18 28.46
N VAL A 103 22.58 10.70 29.60
CA VAL A 103 21.94 10.66 30.94
C VAL A 103 20.82 11.72 30.98
N ASP A 104 19.93 11.88 31.98
CA ASP A 104 19.79 11.41 33.38
C ASP A 104 18.27 11.56 33.76
N GLU A 105 17.67 11.20 34.90
CA GLU A 105 18.11 10.71 36.23
C GLU A 105 16.94 9.92 36.89
N SER A 106 17.20 9.29 38.04
CA SER A 106 16.24 8.74 39.03
C SER A 106 15.53 7.41 38.67
N LEU A 107 15.35 6.44 39.58
CA LEU A 107 15.55 6.44 41.04
C LEU A 107 16.51 5.34 41.53
N VAL A 108 17.19 5.66 42.64
CA VAL A 108 18.21 4.86 43.33
C VAL A 108 17.64 3.64 44.09
N ASN A 109 18.38 2.52 44.08
CA ASN A 109 18.65 1.73 45.30
C ASN A 109 19.90 0.82 45.15
N THR A 110 20.50 0.46 46.29
CA THR A 110 21.92 0.08 46.43
C THR A 110 22.12 -1.39 46.82
N ASP A 111 23.02 -2.14 46.15
CA ASP A 111 24.26 -2.71 46.75
C ASP A 111 25.14 -3.42 45.68
N PRO A 112 26.48 -3.54 45.86
CA PRO A 112 27.39 -4.08 44.84
C PRO A 112 27.80 -5.54 45.08
N SER A 113 28.05 -6.29 43.99
CA SER A 113 28.72 -7.60 44.00
C SER A 113 29.78 -7.68 42.87
N PRO A 114 30.91 -8.39 43.03
CA PRO A 114 32.01 -8.38 42.05
C PRO A 114 31.70 -9.10 40.72
N PRO A 115 32.45 -8.82 39.64
CA PRO A 115 32.14 -9.29 38.29
C PRO A 115 32.53 -10.76 38.03
N GLU A 116 31.68 -11.47 37.28
CA GLU A 116 31.98 -12.77 36.68
C GLU A 116 32.69 -12.62 35.32
N PRO A 117 33.50 -13.61 34.88
CA PRO A 117 34.27 -13.54 33.63
C PRO A 117 33.37 -13.64 32.37
N PRO A 118 33.84 -13.13 31.20
CA PRO A 118 33.07 -13.19 29.97
C PRO A 118 32.88 -14.63 29.48
N VAL A 119 31.62 -14.99 29.20
CA VAL A 119 31.26 -16.28 28.60
C VAL A 119 31.39 -16.15 27.08
N GLU A 120 32.35 -16.86 26.49
CA GLU A 120 32.43 -17.04 25.03
C GLU A 120 31.23 -17.90 24.57
N LYS A 121 30.25 -17.27 23.91
CA LYS A 121 29.13 -17.98 23.27
C LYS A 121 29.64 -18.81 22.08
N THR A 122 29.06 -19.98 21.89
CA THR A 122 29.41 -20.89 20.77
C THR A 122 28.86 -20.37 19.45
N ASP A 123 29.55 -20.61 18.32
CA ASP A 123 29.09 -20.23 16.97
C ASP A 123 27.66 -20.72 16.65
N GLU A 124 27.27 -21.90 17.15
CA GLU A 124 25.92 -22.45 16.97
C GLU A 124 24.86 -21.69 17.78
N GLU A 125 25.21 -21.18 18.96
CA GLU A 125 24.33 -20.37 19.82
C GLU A 125 24.15 -18.97 19.22
N ILE A 126 25.25 -18.35 18.75
CA ILE A 126 25.23 -17.07 18.04
C ILE A 126 24.36 -17.18 16.77
N LYS A 127 24.50 -18.27 16.01
CA LYS A 127 23.66 -18.52 14.83
C LYS A 127 22.18 -18.70 15.19
N ALA A 128 21.88 -19.46 16.25
CA ALA A 128 20.50 -19.66 16.70
C ALA A 128 19.86 -18.35 17.20
N GLU A 129 20.62 -17.51 17.90
CA GLU A 129 20.20 -16.19 18.35
C GLU A 129 19.95 -15.25 17.16
N ILE A 130 20.85 -15.22 16.18
CA ILE A 130 20.70 -14.47 14.92
C ILE A 130 19.46 -14.92 14.13
N ASP A 131 19.24 -16.24 13.96
CA ASP A 131 18.08 -16.73 13.20
C ASP A 131 16.76 -16.55 13.98
N ALA A 132 16.79 -16.57 15.31
CA ALA A 132 15.65 -16.17 16.16
C ALA A 132 15.36 -14.66 16.15
N ILE A 133 16.38 -13.81 15.96
CA ILE A 133 16.22 -12.36 15.71
C ILE A 133 15.58 -12.15 14.33
N LYS A 134 16.12 -12.75 13.27
CA LYS A 134 15.54 -12.66 11.91
C LYS A 134 14.09 -13.12 11.85
N ALA A 135 13.70 -14.14 12.63
CA ALA A 135 12.32 -14.61 12.71
C ALA A 135 11.35 -13.62 13.39
N LYS A 136 11.86 -12.62 14.13
CA LYS A 136 11.08 -11.54 14.76
C LYS A 136 10.99 -10.27 13.91
N ILE A 137 11.96 -10.04 13.01
CA ILE A 137 11.92 -8.89 12.10
C ILE A 137 10.72 -9.06 11.16
N PRO A 138 9.77 -8.10 11.11
CA PRO A 138 8.65 -8.19 10.18
C PRO A 138 9.16 -8.04 8.74
N SER A 139 8.72 -8.93 7.84
CA SER A 139 9.20 -8.94 6.44
C SER A 139 8.86 -7.69 5.62
N SER A 140 8.02 -6.81 6.18
CA SER A 140 7.69 -5.49 5.65
C SER A 140 7.69 -4.51 6.83
N PRO A 141 8.11 -3.24 6.67
CA PRO A 141 8.13 -2.29 7.77
C PRO A 141 6.76 -2.17 8.46
N PRO A 142 6.68 -1.93 9.77
CA PRO A 142 5.43 -1.49 10.41
C PRO A 142 4.94 -0.17 9.79
N SER A 143 3.63 0.09 9.82
CA SER A 143 3.06 1.35 9.31
C SER A 143 3.39 2.49 10.26
N TYR A 144 3.86 3.62 9.72
CA TYR A 144 4.35 4.76 10.53
C TYR A 144 3.24 5.53 11.27
N ILE A 145 1.97 5.26 10.94
CA ILE A 145 0.76 5.83 11.54
C ILE A 145 -0.37 4.80 11.39
N LEU A 146 -1.20 4.65 12.42
CA LEU A 146 -2.35 3.75 12.44
C LEU A 146 -3.64 4.43 11.94
N PRO A 147 -4.63 3.68 11.43
CA PRO A 147 -5.87 4.23 10.89
C PRO A 147 -6.65 5.12 11.86
N ASP A 148 -6.63 4.78 13.16
CA ASP A 148 -7.33 5.53 14.21
C ASP A 148 -6.69 6.90 14.51
N GLU A 149 -5.40 7.06 14.15
CA GLU A 149 -4.62 8.28 14.38
C GLU A 149 -4.78 9.30 13.24
N TYR A 150 -5.35 8.89 12.09
CA TYR A 150 -5.43 9.71 10.88
C TYR A 150 -6.10 11.08 11.14
N ALA A 151 -7.21 11.10 11.87
CA ALA A 151 -7.94 12.32 12.21
C ALA A 151 -7.15 13.30 13.11
N ALA A 152 -6.19 12.80 13.90
CA ALA A 152 -5.33 13.61 14.76
C ALA A 152 -4.07 14.11 14.02
N ALA A 153 -3.69 13.47 12.91
CA ALA A 153 -2.46 13.76 12.19
C ALA A 153 -2.48 15.13 11.47
N GLN A 154 -1.31 15.78 11.43
CA GLN A 154 -1.12 17.07 10.78
C GLN A 154 -0.75 16.89 9.30
N LEU A 155 -1.54 17.47 8.40
CA LEU A 155 -1.29 17.41 6.97
C LEU A 155 -0.26 18.47 6.56
N ASN A 156 1.02 18.10 6.60
CA ASN A 156 2.15 19.00 6.31
C ASN A 156 2.26 19.43 4.83
N THR A 157 1.53 18.76 3.92
CA THR A 157 1.52 19.07 2.48
C THR A 157 0.21 18.59 1.89
N ASN A 158 -0.52 19.46 1.21
CA ASN A 158 -1.75 19.05 0.51
C ASN A 158 -1.40 18.05 -0.61
N PRO A 159 -2.09 16.90 -0.70
CA PRO A 159 -1.86 15.93 -1.75
C PRO A 159 -2.23 16.51 -3.13
N PRO A 160 -1.37 16.37 -4.16
CA PRO A 160 -1.76 16.65 -5.54
C PRO A 160 -2.79 15.61 -6.02
N THR A 161 -3.67 16.05 -6.94
CA THR A 161 -4.68 15.20 -7.57
C THR A 161 -4.04 13.94 -8.15
N THR A 162 -4.38 12.78 -7.60
CA THR A 162 -3.86 11.47 -8.00
C THR A 162 -5.01 10.63 -8.53
N SER A 163 -4.93 10.25 -9.81
CA SER A 163 -5.95 9.41 -10.44
C SER A 163 -5.55 7.94 -10.39
N PHE A 164 -6.49 7.05 -10.07
CA PHE A 164 -6.26 5.60 -10.12
C PHE A 164 -7.45 4.86 -10.74
N THR A 165 -7.26 3.58 -11.06
CA THR A 165 -8.35 2.66 -11.37
C THR A 165 -8.18 1.34 -10.62
N TYR A 166 -9.29 0.74 -10.21
CA TYR A 166 -9.31 -0.60 -9.62
C TYR A 166 -9.59 -1.63 -10.71
N VAL A 167 -8.81 -2.71 -10.75
CA VAL A 167 -9.00 -3.84 -11.66
C VAL A 167 -9.13 -5.13 -10.84
N PRO A 168 -10.21 -5.93 -11.00
CA PRO A 168 -10.39 -7.17 -10.24
C PRO A 168 -9.37 -8.24 -10.64
N MET A 169 -8.96 -9.04 -9.66
CA MET A 169 -8.04 -10.17 -9.74
C MET A 169 -8.65 -11.42 -9.05
N GLN A 170 -9.71 -11.96 -9.65
CA GLN A 170 -10.40 -13.15 -9.13
C GLN A 170 -9.53 -14.43 -9.23
N HIS A 171 -8.87 -14.81 -8.12
CA HIS A 171 -7.99 -15.99 -8.06
C HIS A 171 -8.43 -17.04 -7.02
N LEU A 172 -9.37 -17.90 -7.43
CA LEU A 172 -9.92 -18.97 -6.59
C LEU A 172 -9.06 -20.25 -6.62
N LEU A 173 -8.47 -20.59 -5.46
CA LEU A 173 -7.59 -21.74 -5.24
C LEU A 173 -8.30 -22.96 -4.65
N GLY A 174 -7.70 -24.14 -4.81
CA GLY A 174 -8.09 -25.39 -4.14
C GLY A 174 -8.96 -26.35 -4.95
N PHE A 175 -8.80 -27.66 -4.71
CA PHE A 175 -9.45 -28.73 -5.50
C PHE A 175 -10.98 -28.75 -5.34
N LEU A 176 -11.50 -28.59 -4.12
CA LEU A 176 -12.95 -28.57 -3.85
C LEU A 176 -13.66 -27.38 -4.53
N ASN A 177 -12.92 -26.33 -4.87
CA ASN A 177 -13.45 -25.16 -5.58
C ASN A 177 -13.48 -25.35 -7.11
N THR A 178 -13.11 -26.53 -7.63
CA THR A 178 -13.08 -26.80 -9.09
C THR A 178 -14.42 -26.53 -9.81
N PRO A 179 -15.61 -26.86 -9.28
CA PRO A 179 -16.88 -26.52 -9.93
C PRO A 179 -17.06 -25.00 -10.11
N TRP A 180 -16.72 -24.22 -9.09
CA TRP A 180 -16.76 -22.74 -9.14
C TRP A 180 -15.71 -22.18 -10.10
N ARG A 181 -14.52 -22.79 -10.18
CA ARG A 181 -13.47 -22.42 -11.14
C ARG A 181 -13.91 -22.70 -12.59
N ILE A 182 -14.63 -23.80 -12.84
CA ILE A 182 -15.23 -24.09 -14.15
C ILE A 182 -16.31 -23.07 -14.48
N TYR A 183 -17.23 -22.78 -13.54
CA TYR A 183 -18.27 -21.76 -13.73
C TYR A 183 -17.67 -20.39 -14.09
N ARG A 184 -16.67 -19.91 -13.35
CA ARG A 184 -15.99 -18.64 -13.66
C ARG A 184 -15.20 -18.70 -14.96
N PHE A 185 -14.58 -19.83 -15.32
CA PHE A 185 -13.89 -19.99 -16.60
C PHE A 185 -14.85 -19.87 -17.80
N LEU A 186 -16.06 -20.41 -17.70
CA LEU A 186 -17.09 -20.27 -18.73
C LEU A 186 -17.62 -18.83 -18.82
N ASN A 187 -17.82 -18.18 -17.67
CA ASN A 187 -18.33 -16.80 -17.60
C ASN A 187 -17.25 -15.70 -17.64
N ARG A 188 -15.98 -16.06 -17.93
CA ARG A 188 -14.83 -15.13 -17.90
C ARG A 188 -14.92 -13.95 -18.87
N ARG A 189 -15.88 -13.94 -19.80
CA ARG A 189 -16.07 -12.85 -20.77
C ARG A 189 -16.37 -11.53 -20.07
N SER A 190 -17.37 -11.49 -19.19
CA SER A 190 -17.77 -10.25 -18.51
C SER A 190 -16.65 -9.69 -17.63
N LEU A 191 -15.95 -10.57 -16.88
CA LEU A 191 -14.76 -10.18 -16.12
C LEU A 191 -13.68 -9.57 -17.03
N ALA A 192 -13.42 -10.15 -18.21
CA ALA A 192 -12.47 -9.59 -19.17
C ALA A 192 -12.96 -8.25 -19.76
N GLU A 193 -14.26 -8.10 -20.04
CA GLU A 193 -14.85 -6.83 -20.49
C GLU A 193 -14.70 -5.74 -19.43
N ASP A 194 -14.93 -6.04 -18.15
CA ASP A 194 -14.79 -5.08 -17.04
C ASP A 194 -13.32 -4.75 -16.74
N MET A 195 -12.41 -5.73 -16.75
CA MET A 195 -10.97 -5.49 -16.64
C MET A 195 -10.45 -4.62 -17.81
N CYS A 196 -10.90 -4.89 -19.04
CA CYS A 196 -10.56 -4.06 -20.19
C CYS A 196 -11.16 -2.66 -20.05
N ARG A 197 -12.41 -2.51 -19.64
CA ARG A 197 -13.08 -1.21 -19.43
C ARG A 197 -12.29 -0.33 -18.45
N ALA A 198 -11.94 -0.87 -17.27
CA ALA A 198 -11.14 -0.18 -16.26
C ALA A 198 -9.73 0.19 -16.77
N THR A 199 -9.05 -0.75 -17.44
CA THR A 199 -7.71 -0.53 -18.01
C THR A 199 -7.74 0.54 -19.11
N THR A 200 -8.72 0.49 -20.02
CA THR A 200 -8.88 1.47 -21.11
C THR A 200 -9.21 2.86 -20.58
N ALA A 201 -10.00 2.98 -19.51
CA ALA A 201 -10.28 4.26 -18.87
C ALA A 201 -9.00 4.98 -18.39
N ALA A 202 -8.09 4.24 -17.74
CA ALA A 202 -6.80 4.77 -17.30
C ALA A 202 -5.85 5.04 -18.48
N VAL A 203 -5.72 4.10 -19.43
CA VAL A 203 -4.77 4.22 -20.56
C VAL A 203 -5.15 5.32 -21.56
N LEU A 204 -6.44 5.63 -21.70
CA LEU A 204 -6.91 6.76 -22.52
C LEU A 204 -7.13 8.04 -21.70
N ALA A 205 -6.91 8.00 -20.38
CA ALA A 205 -7.22 9.06 -19.42
C ALA A 205 -8.63 9.66 -19.60
N SER A 206 -9.61 8.85 -19.99
CA SER A 206 -10.84 9.29 -20.68
C SER A 206 -11.68 10.26 -19.85
N HIS A 207 -12.08 9.82 -18.66
CA HIS A 207 -12.82 10.63 -17.69
C HIS A 207 -12.36 10.27 -16.28
N THR A 208 -12.36 11.25 -15.38
CA THR A 208 -12.15 11.04 -13.95
C THR A 208 -13.30 11.61 -13.16
N ARG A 209 -13.62 10.98 -12.03
CA ARG A 209 -14.48 11.54 -10.98
C ARG A 209 -13.72 11.60 -9.66
N THR A 210 -14.26 12.33 -8.70
CA THR A 210 -13.81 12.24 -7.29
C THR A 210 -14.05 10.83 -6.74
N PHE A 211 -13.21 10.43 -5.79
CA PHE A 211 -13.48 9.27 -4.93
C PHE A 211 -14.80 9.43 -4.18
N ASP A 212 -15.53 8.33 -3.98
CA ASP A 212 -16.78 8.23 -3.24
C ASP A 212 -16.61 7.15 -2.17
N GLU A 213 -16.53 7.56 -0.91
CA GLU A 213 -16.31 6.65 0.22
C GLU A 213 -17.38 5.55 0.32
N THR A 214 -18.63 5.80 -0.11
CA THR A 214 -19.71 4.82 -0.02
C THR A 214 -19.57 3.69 -1.03
N ARG A 215 -18.97 3.97 -2.19
CA ARG A 215 -18.82 3.04 -3.32
C ARG A 215 -17.42 2.45 -3.40
N ASP A 216 -16.40 3.29 -3.24
CA ASP A 216 -15.03 2.94 -3.59
C ASP A 216 -14.34 2.16 -2.47
N LEU A 217 -14.76 2.34 -1.21
CA LEU A 217 -14.32 1.45 -0.12
C LEU A 217 -14.78 -0.01 -0.33
N GLU A 218 -15.77 -0.26 -1.19
CA GLU A 218 -16.30 -1.61 -1.48
C GLU A 218 -15.68 -2.33 -2.69
N TYR A 219 -14.80 -1.68 -3.47
CA TYR A 219 -14.17 -2.29 -4.66
C TYR A 219 -13.53 -3.66 -4.37
N GLY A 220 -14.10 -4.74 -4.91
CA GLY A 220 -13.58 -6.10 -4.78
C GLY A 220 -13.85 -6.79 -3.44
N ILE A 221 -14.91 -6.42 -2.70
CA ILE A 221 -15.26 -7.10 -1.44
C ILE A 221 -15.49 -8.60 -1.64
N ASP A 222 -16.01 -9.03 -2.80
CA ASP A 222 -16.25 -10.42 -3.18
C ASP A 222 -14.96 -11.26 -3.21
N GLU A 223 -13.85 -10.69 -3.68
CA GLU A 223 -12.55 -11.35 -3.78
C GLU A 223 -12.02 -11.83 -2.42
N GLN A 224 -12.43 -11.19 -1.32
CA GLN A 224 -12.04 -11.57 0.03
C GLN A 224 -12.46 -13.02 0.35
N MET A 225 -13.51 -13.54 -0.28
CA MET A 225 -13.96 -14.93 -0.10
C MET A 225 -13.11 -15.95 -0.87
N ASP A 226 -12.36 -15.53 -1.89
CA ASP A 226 -11.45 -16.39 -2.66
C ASP A 226 -10.08 -16.55 -1.99
N TRP A 227 -9.68 -15.56 -1.18
CA TRP A 227 -8.35 -15.52 -0.54
C TRP A 227 -8.05 -16.80 0.26
N PRO A 228 -6.78 -17.25 0.33
CA PRO A 228 -6.39 -18.42 1.11
C PRO A 228 -6.89 -18.33 2.56
N LYS A 229 -7.45 -19.42 3.12
CA LYS A 229 -8.01 -19.44 4.49
C LYS A 229 -7.08 -18.80 5.53
N LYS A 230 -5.77 -19.10 5.46
CA LYS A 230 -4.72 -18.52 6.32
C LYS A 230 -4.60 -16.99 6.30
N ASN A 231 -5.12 -16.31 5.28
CA ASN A 231 -5.16 -14.85 5.19
C ASN A 231 -6.48 -14.28 5.73
N ARG A 232 -7.58 -15.05 5.63
CA ARG A 232 -8.92 -14.67 6.11
C ARG A 232 -9.17 -14.96 7.58
N GLN A 233 -8.33 -15.79 8.18
CA GLN A 233 -8.36 -16.20 9.59
C GLN A 233 -7.22 -15.59 10.40
N LYS A 234 -6.54 -14.56 9.86
CA LYS A 234 -5.73 -13.67 10.69
C LYS A 234 -6.67 -12.78 11.51
N GLU A 235 -6.23 -12.45 12.71
CA GLU A 235 -6.90 -11.46 13.56
C GLU A 235 -6.44 -10.05 13.13
N ASP A 236 -5.11 -9.86 13.00
CA ASP A 236 -4.52 -8.54 12.72
C ASP A 236 -4.05 -8.31 11.27
N GLY A 237 -3.99 -7.02 10.91
CA GLY A 237 -3.20 -6.49 9.80
C GLY A 237 -4.03 -6.06 8.58
N VAL A 238 -3.42 -5.23 7.73
CA VAL A 238 -4.00 -4.50 6.58
C VAL A 238 -4.97 -5.29 5.67
N TRP A 239 -4.78 -6.60 5.48
CA TRP A 239 -5.69 -7.40 4.66
C TRP A 239 -7.01 -7.74 5.38
N VAL A 240 -7.04 -7.79 6.71
CA VAL A 240 -8.22 -8.09 7.52
C VAL A 240 -8.96 -6.80 7.88
N GLU A 241 -8.27 -5.85 8.51
CA GLU A 241 -8.78 -4.54 8.95
C GLU A 241 -9.65 -3.83 7.89
N SER A 242 -10.69 -3.10 8.31
CA SER A 242 -11.48 -2.25 7.40
C SER A 242 -10.61 -1.16 6.75
N ILE A 243 -11.03 -0.67 5.57
CA ILE A 243 -10.42 0.53 5.00
C ILE A 243 -11.00 1.73 5.73
N THR A 244 -10.17 2.42 6.52
CA THR A 244 -10.47 3.73 7.11
C THR A 244 -9.78 4.81 6.27
N THR A 245 -10.42 5.96 6.11
CA THR A 245 -9.96 7.06 5.26
C THR A 245 -9.99 8.40 5.98
N ASP A 246 -9.10 9.30 5.59
CA ASP A 246 -9.13 10.72 5.97
C ASP A 246 -9.62 11.55 4.79
N ARG A 247 -10.73 12.27 5.00
CA ARG A 247 -11.36 13.13 3.99
C ARG A 247 -10.38 14.10 3.31
N ARG A 248 -9.41 14.68 4.04
CA ARG A 248 -8.41 15.64 3.52
C ARG A 248 -7.46 14.99 2.51
N VAL A 249 -7.26 13.68 2.62
CA VAL A 249 -6.41 12.88 1.74
C VAL A 249 -7.23 12.33 0.57
N VAL A 250 -8.45 11.85 0.85
CA VAL A 250 -9.39 11.33 -0.16
C VAL A 250 -9.86 12.38 -1.15
N GLU A 251 -9.97 13.66 -0.77
CA GLU A 251 -10.37 14.72 -1.71
C GLU A 251 -9.38 14.93 -2.88
N ALA A 252 -8.14 14.45 -2.78
CA ALA A 252 -7.17 14.44 -3.88
C ALA A 252 -7.19 13.13 -4.70
N LEU A 253 -7.93 12.10 -4.29
CA LEU A 253 -8.07 10.87 -5.06
C LEU A 253 -9.17 11.02 -6.12
N GLN A 254 -8.81 10.65 -7.34
CA GLN A 254 -9.74 10.53 -8.47
C GLN A 254 -9.78 9.10 -9.00
N VAL A 255 -10.93 8.68 -9.51
CA VAL A 255 -11.16 7.36 -10.08
C VAL A 255 -11.43 7.50 -11.58
N TYR A 256 -10.66 6.81 -12.41
CA TYR A 256 -10.88 6.76 -13.86
C TYR A 256 -12.18 6.02 -14.20
N GLN A 257 -12.93 6.55 -15.17
CA GLN A 257 -14.14 5.94 -15.72
C GLN A 257 -14.12 5.96 -17.26
N TYR A 258 -14.65 4.89 -17.84
CA TYR A 258 -14.72 4.72 -19.30
C TYR A 258 -15.93 5.40 -19.92
N GLU A 259 -17.06 5.35 -19.22
CA GLU A 259 -18.30 6.03 -19.58
C GLU A 259 -18.32 7.42 -18.93
N GLU A 260 -18.81 8.43 -19.66
CA GLU A 260 -19.25 9.67 -19.03
C GLU A 260 -20.38 9.37 -18.01
N PRO A 261 -20.42 10.04 -16.86
CA PRO A 261 -21.59 9.98 -16.00
C PRO A 261 -22.77 10.58 -16.77
N VAL A 262 -23.74 9.74 -17.15
CA VAL A 262 -24.92 10.10 -17.96
C VAL A 262 -25.49 11.43 -17.47
N THR A 263 -25.26 12.47 -18.28
CA THR A 263 -25.52 13.85 -17.87
C THR A 263 -27.01 14.07 -17.70
N ALA A 264 -27.40 15.06 -16.87
CA ALA A 264 -28.80 15.33 -16.53
C ALA A 264 -29.75 15.53 -17.73
N GLY A 265 -29.22 15.73 -18.95
CA GLY A 265 -29.99 15.72 -20.19
C GLY A 265 -30.81 14.45 -20.44
N GLU A 266 -30.32 13.24 -20.10
CA GLU A 266 -31.17 12.03 -20.22
C GLU A 266 -32.24 11.94 -19.12
N GLN A 267 -31.99 12.53 -17.95
CA GLN A 267 -33.01 12.67 -16.90
C GLN A 267 -34.08 13.72 -17.27
N GLN A 268 -33.70 14.77 -18.00
CA GLN A 268 -34.66 15.71 -18.60
C GLN A 268 -35.46 15.05 -19.73
N ALA A 269 -34.80 14.35 -20.66
CA ALA A 269 -35.47 13.67 -21.78
C ALA A 269 -36.46 12.58 -21.31
N SER A 270 -36.12 11.83 -20.26
CA SER A 270 -37.03 10.85 -19.64
C SER A 270 -38.11 11.47 -18.75
N GLY A 271 -37.86 12.65 -18.17
CA GLY A 271 -38.88 13.43 -17.45
C GLY A 271 -39.94 14.03 -18.39
N GLU A 272 -39.52 14.64 -19.50
CA GLU A 272 -40.42 15.19 -20.52
C GLU A 272 -41.27 14.08 -21.17
N ALA A 273 -40.69 12.91 -21.44
CA ALA A 273 -41.41 11.73 -21.93
C ALA A 273 -42.46 11.15 -20.95
N SER A 274 -42.52 11.63 -19.71
CA SER A 274 -43.49 11.21 -18.68
C SER A 274 -44.64 12.21 -18.48
N THR A 275 -44.68 13.32 -19.25
CA THR A 275 -45.67 14.40 -19.11
C THR A 275 -46.42 14.73 -20.43
N ALA A 276 -46.43 13.78 -21.37
CA ALA A 276 -47.13 13.84 -22.65
C ALA A 276 -48.19 12.73 -22.80
#